data_AF-A0A1W1WER0-F1
#
_entry.id   AF-A0A1W1WER0-F1
#
_cell.length_a   1.000
_cell.length_b   1.000
_cell.length_c   1.000
_cell.angle_alpha   90.00
_cell.angle_beta   90.00
_cell.angle_gamma   90.00
#
_symmetry.space_group_name_H-M   'P 1'
#
loop_
_entity.id
_entity.type
_entity.pdbx_description
1 polymer ?
#
loop_
_entity_poly.entity_id
_entity_poly.type
_entity_poly.pdbx_seq_one_letter_code
_entity_poly.pdbx_strand_id
1 'polypeptide(L)'
;MSQTYSPEFKQQIVQEAQDTQNATLVARRHQLSPSMVRRWVREAVKAAHHPHDLMSLVDENERLKKLLGEKDLQIAMLQDLLQKKGIRP
;
A
#
# COMPACT_ATOMS: atom_id res chain seq x y z
N MET A 1 -26.89 -16.65 15.38
CA MET A 1 -26.07 -15.56 15.96
C MET A 1 -24.87 -15.33 15.06
N SER A 2 -24.85 -14.27 14.26
CA SER A 2 -23.68 -13.91 13.44
C SER A 2 -22.66 -13.17 14.31
N GLN A 3 -21.52 -13.79 14.60
CA GLN A 3 -20.39 -13.07 15.24
C GLN A 3 -19.88 -11.99 14.28
N THR A 4 -20.18 -10.74 14.60
CA THR A 4 -19.64 -9.56 13.93
C THR A 4 -18.31 -9.20 14.56
N TYR A 5 -17.24 -9.36 13.80
CA TYR A 5 -15.89 -8.90 14.18
C TYR A 5 -15.68 -7.47 13.70
N SER A 6 -14.96 -6.67 14.50
CA SER A 6 -14.60 -5.31 14.14
C SER A 6 -13.71 -5.30 12.88
N PRO A 7 -13.76 -4.24 12.05
CA PRO A 7 -12.95 -4.15 10.85
C PRO A 7 -11.44 -4.14 11.17
N GLU A 8 -11.03 -3.51 12.27
CA GLU A 8 -9.64 -3.44 12.72
C GLU A 8 -9.11 -4.83 13.06
N PHE A 9 -9.92 -5.63 13.77
CA PHE A 9 -9.57 -7.00 14.11
C PHE A 9 -9.42 -7.86 12.86
N LYS A 10 -10.35 -7.76 11.88
CA LYS A 10 -10.22 -8.48 10.61
C LYS A 10 -8.92 -8.10 9.88
N GLN A 11 -8.57 -6.81 9.87
CA GLN A 11 -7.35 -6.33 9.23
C GLN A 11 -6.09 -6.87 9.92
N GLN A 12 -6.06 -6.89 11.25
CA GLN A 12 -4.96 -7.49 12.02
C GLN A 12 -4.78 -8.98 11.69
N ILE A 13 -5.87 -9.75 11.64
CA ILE A 13 -5.84 -11.18 11.31
C ILE A 13 -5.36 -11.43 9.88
N VAL A 14 -5.81 -10.62 8.93
CA VAL A 14 -5.38 -10.72 7.52
C VAL A 14 -3.89 -10.43 7.41
N GLN A 15 -3.39 -9.36 8.06
CA GLN A 15 -1.98 -9.00 8.05
C GLN A 15 -1.13 -10.11 8.63
N GLU A 16 -1.48 -10.61 9.83
CA GLU A 16 -0.73 -11.69 10.49
C GLU A 16 -0.72 -12.98 9.65
N ALA A 17 -1.83 -13.29 8.97
CA ALA A 17 -1.91 -14.45 8.07
C ALA A 17 -1.05 -14.29 6.81
N GLN A 18 -0.88 -13.06 6.32
CA GLN A 18 0.03 -12.75 5.21
C GLN A 18 1.49 -12.79 5.66
N ASP A 19 1.83 -12.24 6.82
CA ASP A 19 3.21 -12.23 7.31
C ASP A 19 3.72 -13.64 7.65
N THR A 20 2.87 -14.47 8.26
CA THR A 20 3.22 -15.85 8.65
C THR A 20 3.04 -16.88 7.53
N GLN A 21 2.39 -16.50 6.43
CA GLN A 21 1.95 -17.40 5.35
C GLN A 21 1.19 -18.65 5.86
N ASN A 22 0.58 -18.57 7.05
CA ASN A 22 -0.05 -19.71 7.71
C ASN A 22 -1.38 -19.33 8.38
N ALA A 23 -2.45 -19.33 7.58
CA ALA A 23 -3.80 -19.02 8.03
C ALA A 23 -4.31 -19.98 9.13
N THR A 24 -3.83 -21.22 9.18
CA THR A 24 -4.26 -22.20 10.19
C THR A 24 -3.67 -21.88 11.56
N LEU A 25 -2.41 -21.44 11.60
CA LEU A 25 -1.75 -21.02 12.83
C LEU A 25 -2.42 -19.78 13.42
N VAL A 26 -2.64 -18.76 12.58
CA VAL A 26 -3.30 -17.51 13.00
C VAL A 26 -4.73 -17.78 13.47
N ALA A 27 -5.47 -18.63 12.75
CA ALA A 27 -6.82 -19.03 13.16
C ALA A 27 -6.84 -19.66 14.56
N ARG A 28 -5.90 -20.56 14.87
CA ARG A 28 -5.82 -21.20 16.19
C ARG A 28 -5.50 -20.20 17.30
N ARG A 29 -4.57 -19.26 17.08
CA ARG A 29 -4.18 -18.25 18.08
C ARG A 29 -5.37 -17.37 18.47
N HIS A 30 -6.19 -17.00 17.50
CA HIS A 30 -7.33 -16.10 17.68
C HIS A 30 -8.67 -16.83 17.85
N GLN A 31 -8.66 -18.15 18.04
CA GLN A 31 -9.86 -19.01 18.17
C GLN A 31 -10.86 -18.84 17.01
N LEU A 32 -10.34 -18.59 15.81
CA LEU A 32 -11.10 -18.48 14.57
C LEU A 32 -11.06 -19.80 13.80
N SER A 33 -11.97 -19.95 12.85
CA SER A 33 -11.87 -21.06 11.89
C SER A 33 -10.86 -20.72 10.79
N PRO A 34 -10.01 -21.67 10.35
CA PRO A 34 -9.07 -21.45 9.23
C PRO A 34 -9.77 -21.09 7.91
N SER A 35 -11.03 -21.47 7.73
CA SER A 35 -11.84 -21.09 6.58
C SER A 35 -12.24 -19.61 6.61
N MET A 36 -12.54 -19.06 7.80
CA MET A 36 -12.83 -17.62 7.97
C MET A 36 -11.60 -16.76 7.68
N VAL A 37 -10.43 -17.12 8.22
CA VAL A 37 -9.19 -16.38 7.97
C VAL A 37 -8.86 -16.39 6.48
N ARG A 38 -8.91 -17.56 5.81
CA ARG A 38 -8.70 -17.65 4.36
C ARG A 38 -9.71 -16.82 3.56
N ARG A 39 -10.96 -16.77 4.01
CA ARG A 39 -11.99 -15.93 3.38
C ARG A 39 -11.66 -14.44 3.52
N TRP A 40 -11.30 -13.96 4.71
CA TRP A 40 -10.93 -12.56 4.93
C TRP A 40 -9.68 -12.17 4.14
N VAL A 41 -8.68 -13.05 4.05
CA VAL A 41 -7.49 -12.80 3.22
C VAL A 41 -7.89 -12.64 1.74
N ARG A 42 -8.77 -13.48 1.20
CA ARG A 42 -9.26 -13.33 -0.18
C ARG A 42 -10.07 -12.04 -0.39
N GLU A 43 -10.93 -11.69 0.57
CA GLU A 43 -11.71 -10.45 0.52
C GLU A 43 -10.78 -9.22 0.55
N ALA A 44 -9.74 -9.24 1.37
CA ALA A 44 -8.74 -8.18 1.44
C ALA A 44 -7.91 -8.06 0.15
N VAL A 45 -7.47 -9.19 -0.42
CA VAL A 45 -6.77 -9.19 -1.72
C VAL A 45 -7.68 -8.65 -2.83
N LYS A 46 -8.96 -9.02 -2.85
CA LYS A 46 -9.94 -8.52 -3.83
C LYS A 46 -10.26 -7.04 -3.64
N ALA A 47 -10.29 -6.55 -2.39
CA ALA A 47 -10.42 -5.13 -2.09
C ALA A 47 -9.19 -4.36 -2.59
N ALA A 48 -7.98 -4.87 -2.32
CA ALA A 48 -6.73 -4.27 -2.82
C ALA A 48 -6.59 -4.36 -4.35
N HIS A 49 -7.17 -5.39 -4.98
CA HIS A 49 -7.15 -5.61 -6.43
C HIS A 49 -8.39 -5.06 -7.15
N HIS A 50 -9.09 -4.06 -6.60
CA HIS A 50 -10.14 -3.41 -7.37
C HIS A 50 -9.52 -2.77 -8.62
N PRO A 51 -9.90 -3.21 -9.84
CA PRO A 51 -9.25 -2.74 -11.06
C PRO A 51 -9.38 -1.23 -11.25
N HIS A 52 -10.45 -0.63 -10.71
CA HIS A 52 -10.65 0.82 -10.68
C HIS A 52 -9.62 1.54 -9.79
N ASP A 53 -9.27 0.96 -8.65
CA ASP A 53 -8.27 1.51 -7.73
C ASP A 53 -6.85 1.31 -8.29
N LEU A 54 -6.59 0.21 -9.00
CA LEU A 54 -5.32 0.02 -9.70
C LEU A 54 -5.14 1.06 -10.81
N MET A 55 -6.17 1.32 -11.62
CA MET A 55 -6.07 2.34 -12.68
C MET A 55 -5.86 3.74 -12.11
N SER A 56 -6.60 4.12 -11.06
CA SER A 56 -6.42 5.44 -10.43
C SER A 56 -5.04 5.58 -9.78
N LEU A 57 -4.50 4.51 -9.18
CA LEU A 57 -3.12 4.50 -8.66
C LEU A 57 -2.07 4.60 -9.77
N VAL A 58 -2.30 3.98 -10.92
CA VAL A 58 -1.42 4.10 -12.10
C VAL A 58 -1.42 5.54 -12.62
N ASP A 59 -2.60 6.13 -12.80
CA ASP A 59 -2.76 7.51 -13.28
C ASP A 59 -2.08 8.51 -12.32
N GLU A 60 -2.28 8.32 -11.01
CA GLU A 60 -1.63 9.16 -10.01
C GLU A 60 -0.10 8.96 -10.01
N ASN A 61 0.39 7.73 -10.25
CA ASN A 61 1.81 7.47 -10.38
C ASN A 61 2.43 8.19 -11.58
N GLU A 62 1.76 8.17 -12.74
CA GLU A 62 2.19 8.91 -13.93
C GLU A 62 2.22 10.42 -13.67
N ARG A 63 1.18 10.94 -13.02
CA ARG A 63 1.11 12.36 -12.64
C ARG A 63 2.26 12.75 -11.70
N LEU A 64 2.52 11.94 -10.68
CA LEU A 64 3.61 12.17 -9.74
C LEU A 64 4.99 12.11 -10.40
N LYS A 65 5.22 11.16 -11.31
CA LYS A 65 6.46 11.08 -12.10
C LYS A 65 6.68 12.34 -12.94
N LYS A 66 5.62 12.86 -13.57
CA LYS A 66 5.70 14.11 -14.34
C LYS A 66 6.07 15.29 -13.45
N LEU A 67 5.38 15.45 -12.31
CA LEU A 67 5.66 16.52 -11.36
C LEU A 67 7.09 16.44 -10.81
N LEU A 68 7.58 15.23 -10.53
CA LEU A 68 8.94 14.99 -10.07
C LEU A 68 9.96 15.45 -11.11
N GLY A 69 9.79 15.06 -12.38
CA GLY A 69 10.67 15.50 -13.47
C GLY A 69 10.69 17.02 -13.66
N GLU A 70 9.55 17.70 -13.51
CA GLU A 70 9.48 19.17 -13.53
C GLU A 70 10.27 19.80 -12.37
N LYS A 71 10.23 19.18 -11.18
CA LYS A 71 10.98 19.64 -10.00
C LYS A 71 12.48 19.39 -10.14
N ASP A 72 12.88 18.22 -10.65
CA ASP A 72 14.29 17.91 -10.93
C ASP A 72 14.89 18.88 -11.97
N LEU A 73 14.12 19.23 -13.00
CA LEU A 73 14.54 20.24 -13.98
C LEU A 73 14.72 21.62 -13.33
N GLN A 74 13.78 22.05 -12.48
CA GLN A 74 13.88 23.30 -11.74
C GLN A 74 15.12 23.31 -10.83
N ILE A 75 15.40 22.20 -10.14
CA ILE A 75 16.59 22.04 -9.30
C ILE A 75 17.86 22.17 -10.14
N ALA A 76 17.94 21.46 -11.27
CA ALA A 76 19.10 21.51 -12.16
C ALA A 76 19.36 22.93 -12.68
N MET A 77 18.31 23.65 -13.08
CA MET A 77 18.43 25.06 -13.50
C MET A 77 18.91 25.96 -12.36
N LEU A 78 18.38 25.80 -11.15
CA LEU A 78 18.81 26.59 -10.00
C LEU A 78 20.27 26.31 -9.63
N GLN A 79 20.68 25.04 -9.67
CA GLN A 79 22.08 24.65 -9.45
C GLN A 79 23.02 25.28 -10.50
N ASP A 80 22.64 25.26 -11.78
CA ASP A 80 23.40 25.93 -12.85
C ASP A 80 23.51 27.45 -12.62
N LEU A 81 22.41 28.09 -12.19
CA LEU A 81 22.43 29.53 -11.84
C LEU A 81 23.33 29.84 -10.64
N LEU A 82 23.31 29.01 -9.60
CA LEU A 82 24.20 29.16 -8.44
C LEU A 82 25.67 28.96 -8.83
N GLN A 83 25.95 27.94 -9.63
CA GLN A 83 27.29 27.67 -10.15
C GLN A 83 27.81 28.83 -11.00
N LYS A 84 26.97 29.41 -11.87
CA LYS A 84 27.30 30.61 -12.67
C LYS A 84 27.56 31.84 -11.81
N LYS A 85 26.88 31.97 -10.66
CA LYS A 85 27.12 33.04 -9.69
C LYS A 85 28.36 32.78 -8.80
N GLY A 86 29.08 31.68 -9.02
CA GLY A 86 30.23 31.30 -8.19
C GLY A 86 29.85 30.86 -6.78
N ILE A 87 28.55 30.69 -6.50
CA ILE A 87 28.04 30.22 -5.23
C ILE A 87 28.03 28.70 -5.33
N ARG A 88 29.13 28.07 -4.87
CA ARG A 88 29.16 26.62 -4.71
C ARG A 88 28.33 26.26 -3.46
N PRO A 89 27.48 25.22 -3.52
CA PRO A 89 26.83 24.69 -2.33
C PRO A 89 27.86 24.14 -1.34
#